data_AF-A0A3M2RZK9-F1
#
_entry.id   AF-A0A3M2RZK9-F1
#
_cell.length_a   1.000
_cell.length_b   1.000
_cell.length_c   1.000
_cell.angle_alpha   90.00
_cell.angle_beta   90.00
_cell.angle_gamma   90.00
#
_symmetry.space_group_name_H-M   'P 1'
#
loop_
_entity.id
_entity.type
_entity.pdbx_description
1 polymer ?
#
loop_
_entity_poly.entity_id
_entity_poly.type
_entity_poly.pdbx_seq_one_letter_code
_entity_poly.pdbx_strand_id
1 'polypeptide(L)'
;MFRASAAGPYDDVVIKATDESFTSEDWGAIIEVCDKVSGDQNGPKEAVQSIIRRLAHRNANVQLYTLEVRFACCLYVSSTNSHIARPCACAKLR
;
A
#
# COMPACT_ATOMS: atom_id res chain seq x y z
N MET A 1 22.48 3.23 1.40
CA MET A 1 22.02 2.71 2.70
C MET A 1 20.67 3.34 3.01
N PHE A 2 19.58 2.56 2.95
CA PHE A 2 18.25 3.05 3.34
C PHE A 2 18.25 3.21 4.86
N ARG A 3 18.34 4.46 5.33
CA ARG A 3 18.19 4.76 6.75
C ARG A 3 16.74 4.49 7.12
N ALA A 4 16.52 3.65 8.13
CA ALA A 4 15.22 3.56 8.78
C ALA A 4 14.95 4.91 9.45
N SER A 5 14.30 5.82 8.71
CA SER A 5 13.83 7.08 9.26
C SER A 5 12.72 6.81 10.29
N ALA A 6 12.32 7.83 11.04
CA ALA A 6 11.29 7.72 12.07
C ALA A 6 9.99 7.09 11.55
N ALA A 7 9.15 6.59 12.47
CA ALA A 7 7.78 6.13 12.18
C ALA A 7 7.11 7.14 11.24
N GLY A 8 6.88 6.71 10.01
CA GLY A 8 6.39 7.58 8.96
C GLY A 8 4.90 7.82 9.15
N PRO A 9 4.34 8.93 8.63
CA PRO A 9 2.90 9.22 8.70
C PRO A 9 2.02 8.20 7.95
N TYR A 10 2.65 7.22 7.29
CA TYR A 10 2.03 6.10 6.56
C TYR A 10 2.13 4.77 7.30
N ASP A 11 2.98 4.65 8.35
CA ASP A 11 3.15 3.40 9.09
C ASP A 11 1.81 2.96 9.72
N ASP A 12 1.08 3.84 10.41
CA ASP A 12 -0.21 3.47 11.03
C ASP A 12 -1.26 2.99 10.02
N VAL A 13 -1.29 3.61 8.84
CA VAL A 13 -2.27 3.29 7.79
C VAL A 13 -1.93 1.97 7.10
N VAL A 14 -0.64 1.72 6.85
CA VAL A 14 -0.13 0.45 6.32
C VAL A 14 -0.31 -0.66 7.34
N ILE A 15 -0.07 -0.40 8.64
CA ILE A 15 -0.29 -1.36 9.73
C ILE A 15 -1.76 -1.76 9.79
N LYS A 16 -2.67 -0.78 9.75
CA LYS A 16 -4.12 -1.02 9.74
C LYS A 16 -4.56 -1.83 8.51
N ALA A 17 -3.99 -1.58 7.35
CA ALA A 17 -4.29 -2.34 6.12
C ALA A 17 -3.64 -3.74 6.07
N THR A 18 -2.68 -4.03 6.96
CA THR A 18 -1.88 -5.28 6.97
C THR A 18 -1.90 -5.95 8.34
N ASP A 19 -3.05 -5.92 9.01
CA ASP A 19 -3.24 -6.60 10.29
C ASP A 19 -3.24 -8.12 10.11
N GLU A 20 -2.67 -8.85 11.06
CA GLU A 20 -2.62 -10.31 11.01
C GLU A 20 -3.95 -10.99 11.37
N SER A 21 -4.88 -10.23 11.96
CA SER A 21 -6.23 -10.70 12.26
C SER A 21 -7.14 -10.74 11.03
N PHE A 22 -6.72 -10.13 9.90
CA PHE A 22 -7.50 -10.18 8.67
C PHE A 22 -7.42 -11.57 8.03
N THR A 23 -8.59 -12.16 7.80
CA THR A 23 -8.76 -13.44 7.09
C THR A 23 -8.88 -13.26 5.56
N SER A 24 -8.96 -12.02 5.08
CA SER A 24 -9.10 -11.64 3.66
C SER A 24 -8.62 -10.21 3.45
N GLU A 25 -8.24 -9.85 2.22
CA GLU A 25 -7.76 -8.48 1.92
C GLU A 25 -8.84 -7.41 2.16
N ASP A 26 -8.54 -6.43 3.01
CA ASP A 26 -9.41 -5.25 3.19
C ASP A 26 -9.11 -4.20 2.11
N TRP A 27 -9.74 -4.36 0.94
CA TRP A 27 -9.54 -3.46 -0.20
C TRP A 27 -9.91 -2.00 0.10
N GLY A 28 -10.80 -1.75 1.07
CA GLY A 28 -11.13 -0.41 1.54
C GLY A 28 -9.91 0.28 2.15
N ALA A 29 -9.26 -0.36 3.12
CA ALA A 29 -8.04 0.15 3.75
C ALA A 29 -6.89 0.25 2.75
N ILE A 30 -6.77 -0.70 1.79
CA ILE A 30 -5.76 -0.64 0.73
C ILE A 30 -5.93 0.61 -0.14
N ILE A 31 -7.16 0.92 -0.56
CA ILE A 31 -7.46 2.10 -1.39
C ILE A 31 -7.26 3.40 -0.59
N GLU A 32 -7.64 3.43 0.69
CA GLU A 32 -7.36 4.58 1.57
C GLU A 32 -5.86 4.91 1.65
N VAL A 33 -5.00 3.89 1.72
CA VAL A 33 -3.54 4.07 1.65
C VAL A 33 -3.12 4.66 0.30
N CYS A 34 -3.65 4.12 -0.80
CA CYS A 34 -3.33 4.59 -2.15
C CYS A 34 -3.76 6.05 -2.39
N ASP A 35 -4.92 6.44 -1.89
CA ASP A 35 -5.46 7.79 -1.99
C ASP A 35 -4.59 8.78 -1.19
N LYS A 36 -4.22 8.42 0.04
CA LYS A 36 -3.32 9.23 0.88
C LYS A 36 -1.95 9.44 0.23
N VAL A 37 -1.40 8.41 -0.43
CA VAL A 37 -0.13 8.51 -1.17
C VAL A 37 -0.25 9.38 -2.41
N SER A 38 -1.41 9.36 -3.07
CA SER A 38 -1.67 10.15 -4.29
C SER A 38 -1.90 11.63 -3.97
N GLY A 39 -2.40 11.95 -2.78
CA GLY A 39 -2.60 13.32 -2.32
C GLY A 39 -1.33 14.09 -1.97
N ASP A 40 -0.19 13.41 -1.82
CA ASP A 40 1.02 13.98 -1.25
C ASP A 40 2.25 13.80 -2.16
N GLN A 41 2.96 14.89 -2.48
CA GLN A 41 4.06 14.87 -3.46
C GLN A 41 5.27 14.03 -2.98
N ASN A 42 5.47 13.94 -1.66
CA ASN A 42 6.47 13.07 -1.04
C ASN A 42 5.89 11.73 -0.55
N GLY A 43 4.58 11.55 -0.65
CA GLY A 43 3.84 10.35 -0.25
C GLY A 43 4.43 9.03 -0.78
N PRO A 44 4.77 8.89 -2.08
CA PRO A 44 5.26 7.60 -2.60
C PRO A 44 6.60 7.19 -2.00
N LYS A 45 7.46 8.15 -1.61
CA LYS A 45 8.75 7.84 -0.99
C LYS A 45 8.58 7.35 0.45
N GLU A 46 7.72 8.01 1.21
CA GLU A 46 7.45 7.66 2.62
C GLU A 46 6.60 6.39 2.74
N ALA A 47 5.68 6.14 1.80
CA ALA A 47 4.91 4.91 1.72
C ALA A 47 5.79 3.69 1.41
N VAL A 48 6.74 3.81 0.47
CA VAL A 48 7.68 2.72 0.19
C VAL A 48 8.54 2.41 1.42
N GLN A 49 8.93 3.42 2.21
CA GLN A 49 9.68 3.17 3.45
C GLN A 49 8.87 2.41 4.50
N SER A 50 7.61 2.76 4.73
CA SER A 50 6.73 2.06 5.67
C SER A 50 6.40 0.63 5.21
N ILE A 51 6.16 0.43 3.91
CA ILE A 51 5.97 -0.90 3.30
C ILE A 51 7.22 -1.78 3.50
N ILE A 52 8.43 -1.25 3.28
CA ILE A 52 9.68 -2.01 3.48
C ILE A 52 9.86 -2.41 4.95
N ARG A 53 9.47 -1.57 5.91
CA ARG A 53 9.50 -1.92 7.34
C ARG A 53 8.51 -3.02 7.66
N ARG A 54 7.31 -2.97 7.08
CA ARG A 54 6.25 -3.97 7.29
C ARG A 54 6.59 -5.33 6.66
N LEU A 55 7.34 -5.35 5.57
CA LEU A 55 7.88 -6.58 4.97
C LEU A 55 8.88 -7.33 5.87
N ALA A 56 9.48 -6.67 6.86
CA ALA A 56 10.36 -7.33 7.83
C ALA A 56 9.60 -8.13 8.91
N HIS A 57 8.27 -8.14 8.87
CA HIS A 57 7.43 -8.88 9.81
C HIS A 57 7.58 -10.40 9.63
N ARG A 58 7.54 -11.20 10.71
CA ARG A 58 7.74 -12.67 10.63
C ARG A 58 6.54 -13.41 10.06
N ASN A 59 5.36 -12.81 10.10
CA ASN A 59 4.12 -13.42 9.64
C ASN A 59 4.00 -13.32 8.12
N ALA A 60 3.86 -14.45 7.43
CA ALA A 60 3.76 -14.52 5.98
C ALA A 60 2.50 -13.82 5.44
N ASN A 61 1.39 -13.86 6.18
CA ASN A 61 0.14 -13.20 5.76
C ASN A 61 0.32 -11.68 5.71
N VAL A 62 0.97 -11.11 6.71
CA VAL A 62 1.29 -9.66 6.76
C VAL A 62 2.18 -9.26 5.58
N GLN A 63 3.16 -10.09 5.22
CA GLN A 63 4.01 -9.82 4.04
C GLN A 63 3.22 -9.85 2.73
N LEU A 64 2.34 -10.85 2.56
CA LEU A 64 1.50 -10.97 1.38
C LEU A 64 0.58 -9.75 1.23
N TYR A 65 -0.16 -9.37 2.28
CA TYR A 65 -1.02 -8.18 2.24
C TYR A 65 -0.23 -6.89 1.99
N THR A 66 0.99 -6.79 2.53
CA THR A 66 1.88 -5.65 2.26
C THR A 66 2.30 -5.58 0.78
N LEU A 67 2.53 -6.73 0.13
CA LEU A 67 2.84 -6.79 -1.30
C LEU A 67 1.65 -6.40 -2.17
N GLU A 68 0.43 -6.84 -1.81
CA GLU A 68 -0.80 -6.45 -2.49
C GLU A 68 -1.05 -4.94 -2.39
N VAL A 69 -0.88 -4.35 -1.19
CA VAL A 69 -0.96 -2.88 -1.00
C VAL A 69 0.03 -2.16 -1.90
N ARG A 70 1.28 -2.64 -1.98
CA ARG A 70 2.32 -2.03 -2.82
C ARG A 70 1.94 -2.08 -4.29
N PHE A 71 1.45 -3.22 -4.76
CA PHE A 71 1.05 -3.39 -6.15
C PHE A 71 -0.14 -2.51 -6.50
N ALA A 72 -1.18 -2.52 -5.66
CA ALA A 72 -2.36 -1.68 -5.82
C ALA A 72 -2.01 -0.19 -5.86
N CYS A 73 -1.15 0.28 -4.95
CA CYS A 73 -0.73 1.68 -4.90
C CYS A 73 0.08 2.10 -6.14
N CYS A 74 0.96 1.22 -6.63
CA CYS A 74 1.72 1.46 -7.85
C CYS A 74 0.81 1.63 -9.08
N LEU A 75 -0.19 0.76 -9.20
CA LEU A 75 -1.18 0.83 -10.27
C LEU A 75 -2.09 2.05 -10.15
N TYR A 76 -2.51 2.40 -8.93
CA TYR A 76 -3.40 3.53 -8.67
C TYR A 76 -2.74 4.88 -9.01
N VAL A 77 -1.50 5.10 -8.56
CA VAL A 77 -0.74 6.32 -8.85
C VAL A 77 -0.38 6.43 -10.35
N SER A 78 -0.15 5.30 -11.02
CA SER A 78 0.11 5.30 -12.48
C SER A 78 -1.16 5.60 -13.30
N SER A 79 -2.34 5.35 -12.73
CA SER A 79 -3.63 5.55 -13.40
C SER A 79 -4.06 7.02 -13.48
N THR A 80 -3.58 7.89 -12.59
CA THR A 80 -3.89 9.34 -12.66
C THR A 80 -3.09 10.08 -13.73
N ASN A 81 -1.99 9.48 -14.22
CA ASN A 81 -1.10 10.11 -15.21
C ASN A 81 -1.20 9.47 -16.62
N SER A 82 -2.09 8.51 -16.85
CA SER A 82 -2.19 7.80 -18.14
C SER A 82 -3.62 7.33 -18.43
N HIS A 83 -4.20 7.83 -19.53
CA HIS A 83 -5.52 7.52 -20.08
C HIS A 83 -5.80 6.01 -20.40
N ILE A 84 -4.99 5.07 -19.92
CA ILE A 84 -4.98 3.64 -20.32
C ILE A 84 -5.30 2.68 -19.16
N ALA A 85 -5.31 3.12 -17.89
CA ALA A 85 -5.36 2.21 -16.73
C ALA A 85 -6.77 1.81 -16.24
N ARG A 86 -7.82 1.94 -17.07
CA ARG A 86 -9.21 1.66 -16.64
C ARG A 86 -9.65 0.17 -16.52
N PRO A 87 -8.88 -0.90 -16.82
CA PRO A 87 -9.42 -2.25 -16.64
C PRO A 87 -8.98 -3.00 -15.37
N CYS A 88 -7.91 -2.59 -14.66
CA CYS A 88 -7.31 -3.49 -13.66
C CYS A 88 -7.98 -3.48 -12.28
N ALA A 89 -8.51 -2.34 -11.81
CA ALA A 89 -9.17 -2.27 -10.48
C ALA A 89 -10.59 -2.87 -10.47
N CYS A 90 -11.31 -2.82 -11.60
CA CYS A 90 -12.66 -3.40 -11.71
C CYS A 90 -12.69 -4.91 -11.99
N ALA A 91 -11.58 -5.51 -12.43
CA ALA A 91 -11.58 -6.92 -12.86
C ALA A 91 -11.49 -7.95 -11.73
N LYS A 92 -11.30 -7.53 -10.47
CA LYS A 92 -11.17 -8.42 -9.30
C LYS A 92 -12.31 -8.29 -8.28
N LEU A 93 -13.28 -7.41 -8.53
CA LEU A 93 -14.52 -7.26 -7.72
C LEU A 93 -15.69 -8.10 -8.26
N ARG A 94 -15.41 -9.18 -9.00
CA ARG A 94 -16.41 -10.17 -9.43
C ARG A 94 -15.98 -11.58 -9.06
#